data_AF-X1VV79-F1
#
_entry.id   AF-X1VV79-F1
#
_cell.length_a   1.000
_cell.length_b   1.000
_cell.length_c   1.000
_cell.angle_alpha   90.00
_cell.angle_beta   90.00
_cell.angle_gamma   90.00
#
_symmetry.space_group_name_H-M   'P 1'
#
loop_
_entity.id
_entity.type
_entity.pdbx_description
1 polymer ?
#
loop_
_entity_poly.entity_id
_entity_poly.type
_entity_poly.pdbx_seq_one_letter_code
_entity_poly.pdbx_strand_id
1 'polypeptide(L)'
;MNIRILQLIEGVRKATGLTVVIDVFRSFSVTCYVFENGARMIIPVGDVEKAYELKQKNPDYILIGERGGRKPSGFDYGNSPTQIENVNFLGKVVIQTTTAGTKGLMNAKDADEIITGSFV
;
A
#
# COMPACT_ATOMS: atom_id res chain seq x y z
N MET A 1 -7.60 -18.53 20.49
CA MET A 1 -7.28 -17.41 19.59
C MET A 1 -8.49 -16.49 19.55
N ASN A 2 -8.34 -15.19 19.83
CA ASN A 2 -9.43 -14.21 19.76
C ASN A 2 -9.29 -13.43 18.44
N ILE A 3 -10.30 -13.50 17.57
CA ILE A 3 -10.30 -12.80 16.28
C ILE A 3 -11.37 -11.70 16.35
N ARG A 4 -10.96 -10.46 16.06
CA ARG A 4 -11.86 -9.31 15.97
C ARG A 4 -11.84 -8.79 14.54
N ILE A 5 -13.02 -8.56 13.97
CA ILE A 5 -13.16 -7.89 12.68
C ILE A 5 -13.53 -6.45 12.95
N LEU A 6 -12.60 -5.55 12.66
CA LEU A 6 -12.75 -4.11 12.83
C LEU A 6 -12.85 -3.46 11.45
N GLN A 7 -13.66 -2.41 11.34
CA GLN A 7 -13.99 -1.81 10.04
C GLN A 7 -13.51 -0.37 9.95
N LEU A 8 -13.01 -0.01 8.76
CA LEU A 8 -12.63 1.36 8.40
C LEU A 8 -11.54 1.95 9.34
N ILE A 9 -11.28 3.25 9.20
CA ILE A 9 -10.25 3.96 9.97
C ILE A 9 -10.52 3.91 11.48
N GLU A 10 -11.79 3.99 11.89
CA GLU A 10 -12.13 3.93 13.32
C GLU A 10 -11.81 2.55 13.91
N GLY A 11 -12.07 1.48 13.17
CA GLY A 11 -11.74 0.12 13.59
C GLY A 11 -10.23 -0.10 13.67
N VAL A 12 -9.50 0.34 12.65
CA VAL A 12 -8.03 0.25 12.60
C VAL A 12 -7.37 0.93 13.80
N ARG A 13 -7.89 2.08 14.27
CA ARG A 13 -7.38 2.78 15.46
C ARG A 13 -7.59 2.02 16.78
N LYS A 14 -8.44 1.00 16.79
CA LYS A 14 -8.71 0.13 17.96
C LYS A 14 -7.99 -1.23 17.83
N ALA A 15 -7.26 -1.45 16.75
CA ALA A 15 -6.58 -2.71 16.49
C ALA A 15 -5.35 -2.84 17.40
N THR A 16 -5.20 -4.01 18.00
CA THR A 16 -4.10 -4.38 18.90
C THR A 16 -3.72 -5.84 18.65
N GLY A 17 -2.50 -6.24 18.98
CA GLY A 17 -1.99 -7.56 18.60
C GLY A 17 -1.57 -7.63 17.14
N LEU A 18 -1.53 -8.86 16.58
CA LEU A 18 -1.36 -9.09 15.15
C LEU A 18 -2.56 -8.56 14.37
N THR A 19 -2.33 -7.51 13.59
CA THR A 19 -3.35 -6.80 12.82
C THR A 19 -3.19 -7.08 11.33
N VAL A 20 -4.23 -7.66 10.72
CA VAL A 20 -4.29 -7.87 9.26
C VAL A 20 -5.11 -6.74 8.65
N VAL A 21 -4.48 -5.85 7.89
CA VAL A 21 -5.17 -4.78 7.17
C VAL A 21 -5.52 -5.28 5.78
N ILE A 22 -6.81 -5.25 5.44
CA ILE A 22 -7.34 -5.81 4.19
C ILE A 22 -7.88 -4.68 3.32
N ASP A 23 -7.39 -4.61 2.09
CA ASP A 23 -7.86 -3.72 1.03
C ASP A 23 -7.72 -4.49 -0.31
N VAL A 24 -8.69 -5.36 -0.55
CA VAL A 24 -8.76 -6.21 -1.75
C VAL A 24 -8.96 -5.37 -3.02
N PHE A 25 -9.71 -4.27 -2.95
CA PHE A 25 -10.05 -3.44 -4.10
C PHE A 25 -9.50 -2.01 -3.94
N ARG A 26 -8.23 -1.77 -4.24
CA ARG A 26 -7.26 -2.66 -4.92
C ARG A 26 -5.88 -2.66 -4.26
N SER A 27 -5.71 -1.93 -3.16
CA SER A 27 -4.39 -1.54 -2.67
C SER A 27 -3.49 -2.75 -2.40
N PHE A 28 -3.97 -3.73 -1.63
CA PHE A 28 -3.13 -4.84 -1.22
C PHE A 28 -3.12 -6.00 -2.21
N SER A 29 -4.14 -6.12 -3.07
CA SER A 29 -4.03 -6.96 -4.27
C SER A 29 -2.87 -6.49 -5.15
N VAL A 30 -2.78 -5.18 -5.40
CA VAL A 30 -1.66 -4.59 -6.15
C VAL A 30 -0.33 -4.83 -5.45
N THR A 31 -0.27 -4.65 -4.13
CA THR A 31 0.94 -4.90 -3.34
C THR A 31 1.45 -6.34 -3.53
N CYS A 32 0.57 -7.34 -3.57
CA CYS A 32 0.96 -8.74 -3.84
C CYS A 32 1.66 -8.88 -5.20
N TYR A 33 1.07 -8.38 -6.29
CA TYR A 33 1.70 -8.43 -7.62
C TYR A 33 3.03 -7.67 -7.70
N VAL A 34 3.15 -6.53 -7.00
CA VAL A 34 4.40 -5.76 -6.95
C VAL A 34 5.53 -6.60 -6.32
N PHE A 35 5.25 -7.31 -5.23
CA PHE A 35 6.22 -8.21 -4.60
C PHE A 35 6.49 -9.47 -5.42
N GLU A 36 5.45 -10.10 -5.99
CA GLU A 36 5.58 -11.25 -6.90
C GLU A 36 6.54 -10.93 -8.06
N ASN A 37 6.46 -9.71 -8.57
CA ASN A 37 7.30 -9.20 -9.65
C ASN A 37 8.69 -8.70 -9.20
N GLY A 38 9.11 -9.02 -7.98
CA GLY A 38 10.50 -8.88 -7.51
C GLY A 38 10.84 -7.57 -6.80
N ALA A 39 9.84 -6.77 -6.39
CA ALA A 39 10.10 -5.57 -5.60
C ALA A 39 10.88 -5.91 -4.32
N ARG A 40 11.93 -5.14 -4.03
CA ARG A 40 12.73 -5.29 -2.80
C ARG A 40 11.95 -4.85 -1.57
N MET A 41 11.18 -3.78 -1.71
CA MET A 41 10.48 -3.13 -0.60
C MET A 41 9.37 -2.23 -1.13
N ILE A 42 8.29 -2.14 -0.35
CA ILE A 42 7.22 -1.16 -0.55
C ILE A 42 7.22 -0.21 0.65
N ILE A 43 7.18 1.10 0.37
CA ILE A 43 7.07 2.17 1.35
C ILE A 43 5.65 2.75 1.24
N PRO A 44 4.71 2.33 2.10
CA PRO A 44 3.36 2.89 2.12
C PRO A 44 3.39 4.30 2.72
N VAL A 45 2.71 5.24 2.09
CA VAL A 45 2.51 6.61 2.62
C VAL A 45 1.05 7.05 2.56
N GLY A 46 0.63 7.84 3.54
CA GLY A 46 -0.76 8.33 3.64
C GLY A 46 -1.11 9.45 2.65
N ASP A 47 -0.12 10.26 2.27
CA ASP A 47 -0.31 11.51 1.51
C ASP A 47 0.49 11.50 0.19
N VAL A 48 -0.04 12.15 -0.85
CA VAL A 48 0.60 12.13 -2.18
C VAL A 48 1.84 13.01 -2.17
N GLU A 49 1.77 14.11 -1.45
CA GLU A 49 2.84 15.08 -1.23
C GLU A 49 4.07 14.34 -0.67
N LYS A 50 3.86 13.45 0.31
CA LYS A 50 4.94 12.65 0.87
C LYS A 50 5.54 11.67 -0.13
N ALA A 51 4.71 11.10 -1.00
CA ALA A 51 5.18 10.23 -2.07
C ALA A 51 6.10 10.99 -3.04
N TYR A 52 5.70 12.19 -3.47
CA TYR A 52 6.53 13.04 -4.32
C TYR A 52 7.83 13.45 -3.64
N GLU A 53 7.81 13.86 -2.37
CA GLU A 53 9.02 14.19 -1.62
C GLU A 53 10.02 13.02 -1.59
N LEU A 54 9.53 11.81 -1.35
CA LEU A 54 10.37 10.61 -1.32
C LEU A 54 10.95 10.29 -2.70
N LYS A 55 10.16 10.43 -3.78
CA LYS A 55 10.63 10.26 -5.16
C LYS A 55 11.65 11.30 -5.57
N GLN A 56 11.46 12.57 -5.17
CA GLN A 56 12.44 13.63 -5.46
C GLN A 56 13.79 13.33 -4.81
N LYS A 57 13.79 12.82 -3.57
CA LYS A 57 15.01 12.43 -2.85
C LYS A 57 15.61 11.11 -3.36
N ASN A 58 14.79 10.26 -3.99
CA ASN A 58 15.18 8.94 -4.48
C ASN A 58 14.63 8.74 -5.91
N PRO A 59 15.25 9.35 -6.93
CA PRO A 59 14.72 9.34 -8.30
C PRO A 59 14.50 7.94 -8.88
N ASP A 60 15.27 6.95 -8.42
CA ASP A 60 15.20 5.55 -8.87
C ASP A 60 14.02 4.76 -8.27
N TYR A 61 13.31 5.29 -7.28
CA TYR A 61 12.17 4.61 -6.65
C TYR A 61 10.93 4.73 -7.53
N ILE A 62 10.04 3.73 -7.51
CA ILE A 62 8.84 3.75 -8.35
C ILE A 62 7.65 4.31 -7.57
N LEU A 63 6.87 5.20 -8.17
CA LEU A 63 5.62 5.73 -7.61
C LEU A 63 4.41 4.94 -8.12
N ILE A 64 3.68 4.33 -7.19
CA ILE A 64 2.43 3.61 -7.48
C ILE A 64 1.31 4.13 -6.58
N GLY A 65 0.12 4.33 -7.13
CA GLY A 65 -0.98 4.73 -6.27
C GLY A 65 -2.20 5.30 -6.98
N GLU A 66 -3.13 5.75 -6.15
CA GLU A 66 -4.34 6.43 -6.60
C GLU A 66 -4.81 7.49 -5.62
N ARG A 67 -5.58 8.45 -6.13
CA ARG A 67 -6.51 9.28 -5.37
C ARG A 67 -7.86 9.29 -6.08
N GLY A 68 -8.92 8.92 -5.37
CA GLY A 68 -10.27 8.83 -5.95
C GLY A 68 -10.35 7.85 -7.13
N GLY A 69 -9.55 6.78 -7.10
CA GLY A 69 -9.46 5.75 -8.13
C GLY A 69 -8.58 6.10 -9.33
N ARG A 70 -7.99 7.29 -9.37
CA ARG A 70 -7.20 7.79 -10.52
C ARG A 70 -5.72 7.88 -10.17
N LYS A 71 -4.86 7.57 -11.15
CA LYS A 71 -3.41 7.73 -11.03
C LYS A 71 -3.07 9.23 -10.90
N PRO A 72 -2.35 9.67 -9.85
CA PRO A 72 -1.89 11.05 -9.74
C PRO A 72 -0.89 11.41 -10.85
N SER A 73 -0.77 12.70 -11.17
CA SER A 73 0.19 13.17 -12.18
C SER A 73 1.63 12.84 -11.78
N GLY A 74 2.47 12.39 -12.72
CA GLY A 74 3.87 12.06 -12.43
C GLY A 74 4.10 10.74 -11.68
N PHE A 75 3.05 9.99 -11.33
CA PHE A 75 3.20 8.61 -10.88
C PHE A 75 3.54 7.69 -12.05
N ASP A 76 4.35 6.67 -11.80
CA ASP A 76 4.70 5.66 -12.80
C ASP A 76 3.46 4.79 -13.11
N TYR A 77 2.82 4.23 -12.07
CA TYR A 77 1.64 3.35 -12.19
C TYR A 77 0.46 3.76 -11.32
N GLY A 78 -0.73 3.33 -11.73
CA GLY A 78 -1.97 3.47 -10.96
C GLY A 78 -2.13 2.35 -9.93
N ASN A 79 -3.30 2.26 -9.30
CA ASN A 79 -3.62 1.17 -8.37
C ASN A 79 -4.43 0.04 -9.04
N SER A 80 -3.96 -0.46 -10.20
CA SER A 80 -4.64 -1.52 -10.97
C SER A 80 -3.75 -2.74 -11.13
N PRO A 81 -4.16 -3.96 -10.70
CA PRO A 81 -3.39 -5.18 -10.89
C PRO A 81 -2.99 -5.44 -12.34
N THR A 82 -3.93 -5.28 -13.28
CA THR A 82 -3.70 -5.47 -14.73
C THR A 82 -2.68 -4.50 -15.34
N GLN A 83 -2.39 -3.38 -14.67
CA GLN A 83 -1.34 -2.45 -15.12
C GLN A 83 0.04 -2.82 -14.60
N ILE A 84 0.11 -3.74 -13.64
CA ILE A 84 1.29 -4.02 -12.80
C ILE A 84 1.74 -5.48 -12.96
N GLU A 85 0.84 -6.40 -13.27
CA GLU A 85 1.08 -7.86 -13.31
C GLU A 85 2.25 -8.27 -14.21
N ASN A 86 2.57 -7.50 -15.26
CA ASN A 86 3.68 -7.78 -16.18
C ASN A 86 4.85 -6.79 -16.06
N VAL A 87 4.88 -5.95 -15.02
CA VAL A 87 5.93 -4.95 -14.81
C VAL A 87 7.06 -5.55 -13.99
N ASN A 88 8.31 -5.38 -14.44
CA ASN A 88 9.49 -5.84 -13.72
C ASN A 88 9.85 -4.89 -12.56
N PHE A 89 9.68 -5.34 -11.32
CA PHE A 89 10.09 -4.61 -10.12
C PHE A 89 11.36 -5.14 -9.48
N LEU A 90 12.12 -6.02 -10.15
CA LEU A 90 13.28 -6.69 -9.57
C LEU A 90 14.25 -5.71 -8.91
N GLY A 91 14.41 -5.86 -7.59
CA GLY A 91 15.29 -5.04 -6.76
C GLY A 91 14.83 -3.60 -6.54
N LYS A 92 13.69 -3.19 -7.09
CA LYS A 92 13.16 -1.82 -6.99
C LYS A 92 12.53 -1.58 -5.63
N VAL A 93 12.61 -0.33 -5.18
CA VAL A 93 11.82 0.18 -4.05
C VAL A 93 10.61 0.92 -4.62
N VAL A 94 9.44 0.59 -4.10
CA VAL A 94 8.18 1.16 -4.55
C VAL A 94 7.61 2.02 -3.44
N ILE A 95 7.25 3.26 -3.74
CA ILE A 95 6.47 4.11 -2.85
C ILE A 95 5.01 3.96 -3.25
N GLN A 96 4.19 3.47 -2.33
CA GLN A 96 2.78 3.22 -2.58
C GLN A 96 1.90 4.19 -1.80
N THR A 97 0.89 4.77 -2.43
CA THR A 97 -0.11 5.57 -1.72
C THR A 97 -1.51 5.41 -2.29
N THR A 98 -2.49 5.17 -1.42
CA THR A 98 -3.88 4.97 -1.79
C THR A 98 -4.81 5.73 -0.83
N THR A 99 -6.07 5.85 -1.22
CA THR A 99 -7.11 6.55 -0.48
C THR A 99 -7.41 5.84 0.84
N ALA A 100 -7.42 4.50 0.83
CA ALA A 100 -7.84 3.67 1.96
C ALA A 100 -6.71 2.82 2.54
N GLY A 101 -6.19 1.85 1.77
CA GLY A 101 -5.23 0.85 2.25
C GLY A 101 -4.03 1.43 3.00
N THR A 102 -3.29 2.36 2.39
CA THR A 102 -2.10 2.92 3.05
C THR A 102 -2.45 3.78 4.27
N LYS A 103 -3.62 4.43 4.28
CA LYS A 103 -4.11 5.11 5.50
C LYS A 103 -4.47 4.12 6.59
N GLY A 104 -4.97 2.93 6.26
CA GLY A 104 -5.18 1.84 7.21
C GLY A 104 -3.88 1.48 7.93
N LEU A 105 -2.80 1.26 7.20
CA LEU A 105 -1.48 0.98 7.79
C LEU A 105 -1.03 2.10 8.75
N MET A 106 -1.14 3.36 8.33
CA MET A 106 -0.68 4.50 9.12
C MET A 106 -1.51 4.77 10.39
N ASN A 107 -2.75 4.25 10.47
CA ASN A 107 -3.64 4.46 11.61
C ASN A 107 -3.61 3.29 12.62
N ALA A 108 -3.00 2.15 12.31
CA ALA A 108 -2.89 0.98 13.19
C ALA A 108 -1.78 1.17 14.25
N LYS A 109 -1.81 2.27 14.99
CA LYS A 109 -0.69 2.70 15.86
C LYS A 109 -0.50 1.83 17.11
N ASP A 110 -1.56 1.20 17.57
CA ASP A 110 -1.58 0.38 18.79
C ASP A 110 -1.46 -1.14 18.48
N ALA A 111 -1.21 -1.49 17.21
CA ALA A 111 -0.96 -2.86 16.79
C ALA A 111 0.48 -3.28 17.12
N ASP A 112 0.65 -4.51 17.61
CA ASP A 112 1.99 -5.05 17.91
C ASP A 112 2.73 -5.46 16.63
N GLU A 113 1.98 -5.95 15.64
CA GLU A 113 2.47 -6.33 14.32
C GLU A 113 1.38 -6.05 13.29
N ILE A 114 1.79 -5.60 12.09
CA ILE A 114 0.87 -5.29 11.00
C ILE A 114 1.28 -6.07 9.76
N ILE A 115 0.32 -6.81 9.20
CA ILE A 115 0.45 -7.45 7.89
C ILE A 115 -0.67 -7.00 6.96
N THR A 116 -0.41 -7.02 5.65
CA THR A 116 -1.41 -6.72 4.63
C THR A 116 -2.05 -8.01 4.12
N GLY A 117 -3.35 -7.98 3.85
CA GLY A 117 -4.08 -9.13 3.31
C GLY A 117 -4.82 -8.82 2.01
N SER A 118 -4.83 -9.79 1.11
CA SER A 118 -5.70 -9.87 -0.06
C SER A 118 -6.12 -11.33 -0.34
N PHE A 119 -6.89 -11.58 -1.39
CA PHE A 119 -7.26 -12.92 -1.86
C PHE A 119 -6.20 -13.56 -2.78
N VAL A 120 -5.23 -12.77 -3.24
CA VAL A 120 -4.09 -13.18 -4.07
C VAL A 120 -2.79 -12.95 -3.31
#